data_AF-A0A849AXK7-F1
#
_entry.id   AF-A0A849AXK7-F1
#
_cell.length_a   1.000
_cell.length_b   1.000
_cell.length_c   1.000
_cell.angle_alpha   90.00
_cell.angle_beta   90.00
_cell.angle_gamma   90.00
#
_symmetry.space_group_name_H-M   'P 1'
#
loop_
_entity.id
_entity.type
_entity.pdbx_description
1 polymer ?
#
loop_
_entity_poly.entity_id
_entity_poly.type
_entity_poly.pdbx_seq_one_letter_code
_entity_poly.pdbx_strand_id
1 'polypeptide(L)'
;MNHTPTWTLTDMDNRDETGAPHQITGPPDHLIPYLDGPVRNDLRTAQAATRLDQLITAYRNHDIDCARHLGPVLAIYTEVIRDENA
;
A
#
# COMPACT_ATOMS: atom_id res chain seq x y z
N MET A 1 23.03 4.26 -10.11
CA MET A 1 21.97 4.93 -9.34
C MET A 1 20.92 3.87 -9.08
N ASN A 2 20.64 3.51 -7.82
CA ASN A 2 19.56 2.57 -7.55
C ASN A 2 18.25 3.32 -7.76
N HIS A 3 17.51 2.99 -8.81
CA HIS A 3 16.15 3.48 -8.94
C HIS A 3 15.28 2.79 -7.90
N THR A 4 14.68 3.59 -7.03
CA THR A 4 13.64 3.11 -6.13
C THR A 4 12.46 2.63 -6.98
N PRO A 5 11.99 1.38 -6.82
CA PRO A 5 10.88 0.89 -7.62
C PRO A 5 9.62 1.71 -7.36
N THR A 6 8.84 1.95 -8.39
CA THR A 6 7.51 2.57 -8.27
C THR A 6 6.49 1.48 -8.02
N TRP A 7 5.63 1.66 -7.01
CA TRP A 7 4.54 0.75 -6.70
C TRP A 7 3.20 1.44 -6.90
N THR A 8 2.17 0.66 -7.17
CA THR A 8 0.76 1.06 -7.06
C THR A 8 0.18 0.44 -5.80
N LEU A 9 -0.45 1.26 -4.96
CA LEU A 9 -1.33 0.87 -3.86
C LEU A 9 -2.77 1.02 -4.33
N THR A 10 -3.56 -0.04 -4.24
CA THR A 10 -5.01 -0.02 -4.44
C THR A 10 -5.71 -0.32 -3.13
N ASP A 11 -6.58 0.58 -2.71
CA ASP A 11 -7.44 0.44 -1.54
C ASP A 11 -8.85 0.05 -2.01
N MET A 12 -9.24 -1.19 -1.71
CA MET A 12 -10.52 -1.77 -2.10
C MET A 12 -11.65 -1.45 -1.12
N ASP A 13 -11.40 -0.69 -0.06
CA ASP A 13 -12.44 -0.20 0.86
C ASP A 13 -12.74 1.28 0.65
N ASN A 14 -11.72 2.09 0.33
CA ASN A 14 -11.93 3.49 -0.05
C ASN A 14 -12.30 3.63 -1.54
N ARG A 15 -13.14 4.61 -1.87
CA ARG A 15 -13.60 4.85 -3.25
C ARG A 15 -13.38 6.30 -3.66
N ASP A 16 -13.05 6.51 -4.92
CA ASP A 16 -13.06 7.84 -5.51
C ASP A 16 -14.49 8.33 -5.84
N GLU A 17 -14.59 9.52 -6.41
CA GLU A 17 -15.87 10.14 -6.80
C GLU A 17 -16.64 9.36 -7.88
N THR A 18 -15.97 8.46 -8.59
CA THR A 18 -16.56 7.59 -9.61
C THR A 18 -17.02 6.25 -9.05
N GLY A 19 -16.70 5.96 -7.78
CA GLY A 19 -16.96 4.66 -7.16
C GLY A 19 -15.92 3.60 -7.51
N ALA A 20 -14.77 3.97 -8.07
CA ALA A 20 -13.65 3.08 -8.30
C ALA A 20 -12.77 2.96 -7.04
N PRO A 21 -12.06 1.84 -6.81
CA PRO A 21 -11.08 1.71 -5.73
C PRO A 21 -10.08 2.86 -5.73
N HIS A 22 -9.72 3.37 -4.55
CA HIS A 22 -8.75 4.44 -4.47
C HIS A 22 -7.35 3.91 -4.82
N GLN A 23 -6.64 4.59 -5.73
CA GLN A 23 -5.32 4.17 -6.21
C GLN A 23 -4.29 5.29 -6.12
N ILE A 24 -3.10 4.95 -5.62
CA ILE A 24 -1.95 5.85 -5.54
C ILE A 24 -0.72 5.14 -6.09
N THR A 25 0.04 5.83 -6.94
CA THR A 25 1.26 5.31 -7.54
C THR A 25 2.45 6.18 -7.16
N GLY A 26 3.54 5.54 -6.74
CA GLY A 26 4.77 6.23 -6.33
C GLY A 26 5.80 5.29 -5.70
N PRO A 27 6.98 5.81 -5.31
CA PRO A 27 7.90 5.02 -4.50
C PRO A 27 7.23 4.65 -3.16
N PRO A 28 7.61 3.52 -2.52
CA PRO A 28 6.97 3.05 -1.29
C PRO A 28 6.83 4.12 -0.20
N ASP A 29 7.86 4.95 0.00
CA ASP A 29 7.84 6.04 0.98
C ASP A 29 6.73 7.07 0.73
N HIS A 30 6.36 7.30 -0.53
CA HIS A 30 5.26 8.20 -0.89
C HIS A 30 3.89 7.59 -0.58
N LEU A 31 3.79 6.27 -0.50
CA LEU A 31 2.54 5.56 -0.24
C LEU A 31 2.26 5.41 1.27
N ILE A 32 3.31 5.41 2.09
CA ILE A 32 3.19 5.24 3.56
C ILE A 32 2.27 6.27 4.22
N PRO A 33 2.29 7.58 3.89
CA PRO A 33 1.38 8.55 4.50
C PRO A 33 -0.11 8.22 4.29
N TYR A 34 -0.46 7.59 3.17
CA TYR A 34 -1.84 7.15 2.93
C TYR A 34 -2.21 5.94 3.82
N LEU A 35 -1.29 4.97 3.96
CA LEU A 35 -1.46 3.84 4.87
C LEU A 35 -1.59 4.30 6.33
N ASP A 36 -0.72 5.21 6.77
CA ASP A 36 -0.65 5.66 8.16
C ASP A 36 -1.71 6.72 8.53
N GLY A 37 -2.37 7.31 7.52
CA GLY A 37 -3.45 8.28 7.69
C GLY A 37 -4.82 7.65 7.38
N PRO A 38 -5.36 7.85 6.16
CA PRO A 38 -6.66 7.32 5.74
C PRO A 38 -6.93 5.88 6.17
N VAL A 39 -6.07 4.93 5.77
CA VAL A 39 -6.29 3.50 6.07
C VAL A 39 -6.31 3.25 7.58
N ARG A 40 -5.35 3.83 8.34
CA ARG A 40 -5.29 3.68 9.80
C ARG A 40 -6.56 4.19 10.49
N ASN A 41 -7.08 5.34 10.06
CA ASN A 41 -8.27 5.96 10.65
C ASN A 41 -9.54 5.11 10.46
N ASP A 42 -9.56 4.26 9.44
CA ASP A 42 -10.71 3.37 9.15
C ASP A 42 -10.66 2.04 9.88
N LEU A 43 -9.53 1.70 10.52
CA LEU A 43 -9.42 0.48 11.31
C LEU A 43 -10.27 0.55 12.57
N ARG A 44 -10.90 -0.58 12.93
CA ARG A 44 -11.78 -0.71 14.10
C ARG A 44 -11.26 -1.69 15.14
N THR A 45 -10.20 -2.44 14.84
CA THR A 45 -9.67 -3.48 15.72
C THR A 45 -8.17 -3.35 15.92
N ALA A 46 -7.69 -3.71 17.11
CA ALA A 46 -6.26 -3.74 17.40
C ALA A 46 -5.51 -4.72 16.49
N GLN A 47 -6.14 -5.84 16.12
CA GLN A 47 -5.55 -6.82 15.21
C GLN A 47 -5.29 -6.20 13.83
N ALA A 48 -6.26 -5.46 13.27
CA ALA A 48 -6.06 -4.79 11.99
C ALA A 48 -4.95 -3.73 12.09
N ALA A 49 -4.89 -2.96 13.19
CA ALA A 49 -3.83 -1.97 13.40
C ALA A 49 -2.44 -2.62 13.42
N THR A 50 -2.28 -3.76 14.10
CA THR A 50 -1.03 -4.52 14.08
C THR A 50 -0.66 -5.01 12.67
N ARG A 51 -1.63 -5.43 11.86
CA ARG A 51 -1.37 -5.82 10.46
C ARG A 51 -0.94 -4.63 9.61
N LEU A 52 -1.53 -3.46 9.84
CA LEU A 52 -1.14 -2.24 9.14
C LEU A 52 0.29 -1.82 9.49
N ASP A 53 0.70 -1.92 10.75
CA ASP A 53 2.08 -1.64 11.16
C ASP A 53 3.08 -2.58 10.46
N GLN A 54 2.72 -3.86 10.31
CA GLN A 54 3.51 -4.84 9.55
C GLN A 54 3.59 -4.47 8.06
N LEU A 55 2.47 -4.07 7.45
CA LEU A 55 2.42 -3.64 6.05
C LEU A 55 3.28 -2.40 5.82
N ILE A 56 3.19 -1.38 6.68
CA ILE A 56 4.02 -0.17 6.62
C ILE A 56 5.50 -0.53 6.74
N THR A 57 5.85 -1.49 7.61
CA THR A 57 7.22 -1.99 7.73
C THR A 57 7.71 -2.65 6.44
N ALA A 58 6.86 -3.42 5.75
CA ALA A 58 7.19 -3.99 4.44
C ALA A 58 7.45 -2.90 3.39
N TYR A 59 6.64 -1.83 3.36
CA TYR A 59 6.86 -0.68 2.48
C TYR A 59 8.20 0.01 2.75
N ARG A 60 8.51 0.29 4.02
CA ARG A 60 9.80 0.90 4.42
C ARG A 60 11.01 0.06 4.02
N ASN A 61 10.87 -1.26 4.07
CA ASN A 61 11.93 -2.20 3.70
C ASN A 61 11.97 -2.50 2.19
N HIS A 62 11.07 -1.92 1.39
CA HIS A 62 10.88 -2.24 -0.03
C HIS A 62 10.63 -3.75 -0.28
N ASP A 63 10.02 -4.44 0.70
CA ASP A 63 9.70 -5.87 0.64
C ASP A 63 8.31 -6.06 0.02
N ILE A 64 8.28 -6.09 -1.31
CA ILE A 64 7.02 -6.21 -2.07
C ILE A 64 6.30 -7.52 -1.80
N ASP A 65 7.02 -8.62 -1.60
CA ASP A 65 6.41 -9.94 -1.42
C ASP A 65 5.68 -9.98 -0.06
N CYS A 66 6.30 -9.41 0.98
CA CYS A 66 5.65 -9.22 2.27
C CYS A 66 4.44 -8.28 2.17
N ALA A 67 4.56 -7.16 1.44
CA ALA A 67 3.46 -6.23 1.23
C ALA A 67 2.25 -6.89 0.53
N ARG A 68 2.50 -7.69 -0.52
CA ARG A 68 1.48 -8.47 -1.25
C ARG A 68 0.83 -9.55 -0.39
N HIS A 69 1.58 -10.14 0.53
CA HIS A 69 1.05 -11.14 1.45
C HIS A 69 0.17 -10.52 2.53
N LEU A 70 0.58 -9.38 3.11
CA LEU A 70 -0.12 -8.72 4.21
C LEU A 70 -1.30 -7.85 3.75
N GLY A 71 -1.14 -7.15 2.63
CA GLY A 71 -2.10 -6.16 2.12
C GLY A 71 -3.54 -6.66 2.00
N PRO A 72 -3.81 -7.83 1.38
CA PRO A 72 -5.17 -8.30 1.16
C PRO A 72 -6.00 -8.50 2.43
N VAL A 73 -5.35 -8.71 3.59
CA VAL A 73 -6.03 -8.79 4.90
C VAL A 73 -6.66 -7.46 5.29
N LEU A 74 -6.16 -6.35 4.74
CA LEU A 74 -6.61 -4.98 4.95
C LEU A 74 -7.31 -4.40 3.70
N ALA A 75 -7.69 -5.25 2.73
CA ALA A 75 -8.21 -4.83 1.44
C ALA A 75 -7.27 -3.91 0.63
N ILE A 76 -5.97 -3.94 0.93
CA ILE A 76 -4.92 -3.20 0.22
C ILE A 76 -4.17 -4.12 -0.74
N TYR A 77 -4.00 -3.72 -1.99
CA TYR A 77 -3.25 -4.48 -3.00
C TYR A 77 -2.06 -3.66 -3.49
N THR A 78 -0.90 -4.31 -3.58
CA THR A 78 0.36 -3.66 -3.96
C THR A 78 0.97 -4.32 -5.18
N GLU A 79 1.31 -3.51 -6.18
CA GLU A 79 1.95 -3.97 -7.41
C GLU A 79 3.19 -3.14 -7.72
N VAL A 80 4.26 -3.78 -8.21
CA VAL A 80 5.41 -3.04 -8.75
C VAL A 80 5.10 -2.66 -10.19
N ILE A 81 5.28 -1.38 -10.51
CA ILE A 81 5.34 -0.93 -11.90
C ILE A 81 6.73 -1.27 -12.42
N ARG A 82 6.80 -2.25 -13.32
CA ARG A 82 8.01 -2.51 -14.11
C ARG A 82 8.01 -1.51 -15.25
N ASP A 83 9.08 -0.72 -15.39
CA ASP A 83 9.33 -0.03 -16.65
C ASP A 83 9.52 -1.10 -17.73
N GLU A 84 8.60 -1.18 -18.69
CA GLU A 84 8.70 -2.12 -19.83
C GLU A 84 9.75 -1.66 -20.88
N ASN A 85 10.68 -0.76 -20.52
CA ASN A 85 11.70 -0.23 -21.42
C ASN A 85 13.09 -0.12 -20.73
N ALA A 86 13.59 -1.24 -20.19
CA ALA A 86 14.99 -1.36 -19.76
C ALA A 86 15.79 -2.22 -20.75
#